data_AF-A0AAF0TCD5-F1
#
_entry.id   AF-A0AAF0TCD5-F1
#
_cell.length_a   1.000
_cell.length_b   1.000
_cell.length_c   1.000
_cell.angle_alpha   90.00
_cell.angle_beta   90.00
_cell.angle_gamma   90.00
#
_symmetry.space_group_name_H-M   'P 1'
#
loop_
_entity.id
_entity.type
_entity.pdbx_description
1 polymer ?
#
loop_
_entity_poly.entity_id
_entity_poly.type
_entity_poly.pdbx_seq_one_letter_code
_entity_poly.pdbx_strand_id
1 'polypeptide(L)'
;MSSKAGHNAPVFEKYQQKAKNFMCSRLAKGDRNTQKTPGGLIYRQRWNNMYFVTSVAFLGTTYSDYLAFVGKYLKCSSGSVSLNELLSFSKSQVDYILGDNPRATSYMVGYGNNNPSQVHHRASSIVSFKVNTMSRPKPRA
;
A
#
# COMPACT_ATOMS: atom_id res chain seq x y z
N MET A 1 22.85 -17.82 -12.30
CA MET A 1 22.95 -16.39 -11.92
C MET A 1 24.32 -16.02 -11.30
N SER A 2 25.30 -16.93 -11.20
CA SER A 2 26.58 -16.66 -10.49
C SER A 2 27.60 -15.77 -11.19
N SER A 3 27.44 -15.36 -12.46
CA SER A 3 28.55 -14.72 -13.19
C SER A 3 28.64 -13.18 -13.09
N LYS A 4 27.57 -12.45 -12.71
CA LYS A 4 27.60 -10.97 -12.67
C LYS A 4 27.75 -10.36 -11.27
N ALA A 5 27.51 -11.12 -10.20
CA ALA A 5 27.47 -10.58 -8.85
C ALA A 5 28.85 -10.53 -8.16
N GLY A 6 29.82 -11.33 -8.61
CA GLY A 6 31.18 -11.38 -8.06
C GLY A 6 31.21 -11.51 -6.54
N HIS A 7 32.11 -10.76 -5.89
CA HIS A 7 32.26 -10.72 -4.43
C HIS A 7 31.01 -10.24 -3.67
N ASN A 8 30.07 -9.56 -4.34
CA ASN A 8 28.84 -9.05 -3.72
C ASN A 8 27.67 -10.06 -3.75
N ALA A 9 27.85 -11.25 -4.34
CA ALA A 9 26.80 -12.26 -4.40
C ALA A 9 26.15 -12.58 -3.04
N PRO A 10 26.90 -12.77 -1.93
CA PRO A 10 26.29 -13.04 -0.63
C PRO A 10 25.43 -11.89 -0.11
N VAL A 11 25.76 -10.66 -0.48
CA VAL A 11 25.00 -9.46 -0.09
C VAL A 11 23.69 -9.39 -0.88
N PHE A 12 23.73 -9.64 -2.19
CA PHE A 12 22.52 -9.65 -3.02
C PHE A 12 21.57 -10.79 -2.66
N GLU A 13 22.08 -11.96 -2.29
CA GLU A 13 21.25 -13.06 -1.78
C GLU A 13 20.52 -12.67 -0.49
N LYS A 14 21.17 -11.93 0.42
CA LYS A 14 20.50 -11.40 1.62
C LYS A 14 19.37 -10.43 1.27
N TYR A 15 19.55 -9.54 0.28
CA TYR A 15 18.49 -8.64 -0.17
C TYR A 15 17.33 -9.40 -0.80
N GLN A 16 17.62 -10.40 -1.65
CA GLN A 16 16.59 -11.26 -2.25
C GLN A 16 15.80 -12.00 -1.17
N GLN A 17 16.47 -12.56 -0.17
CA GLN A 17 15.82 -13.26 0.94
C GLN A 17 14.94 -12.31 1.78
N LYS A 18 15.40 -11.08 2.03
CA LYS A 18 14.60 -10.06 2.73
C LYS A 18 13.35 -9.67 1.94
N ALA A 19 13.47 -9.45 0.63
CA ALA A 19 12.32 -9.16 -0.24
C ALA A 19 11.32 -10.32 -0.26
N LYS A 20 11.82 -11.56 -0.38
CA LYS A 20 11.02 -12.79 -0.31
C LYS A 20 10.23 -12.87 1.00
N ASN A 21 10.94 -12.80 2.12
CA ASN A 21 10.34 -12.88 3.45
C ASN A 21 9.34 -11.74 3.68
N PHE A 22 9.66 -10.54 3.17
CA PHE A 22 8.76 -9.41 3.23
C PHE A 22 7.44 -9.76 2.54
N MET A 23 7.45 -10.16 1.27
CA MET A 23 6.22 -10.46 0.53
C MET A 23 5.44 -11.63 1.11
N CYS A 24 6.12 -12.72 1.46
CA CYS A 24 5.49 -13.91 2.03
C CYS A 24 4.68 -13.58 3.29
N SER A 25 5.19 -12.72 4.16
CA SER A 25 4.48 -12.39 5.40
C SER A 25 3.22 -11.54 5.20
N ARG A 26 3.10 -10.83 4.07
CA ARG A 26 1.92 -10.00 3.75
C ARG A 26 0.81 -10.84 3.12
N LEU A 27 1.21 -11.93 2.49
CA LEU A 27 0.32 -12.95 1.91
C LEU A 27 -0.14 -14.01 2.93
N ALA A 28 0.22 -13.88 4.20
CA ALA A 28 -0.03 -14.89 5.23
C ALA A 28 0.58 -16.27 4.92
N LYS A 29 1.71 -16.29 4.19
CA LYS A 29 2.42 -17.52 3.78
C LYS A 29 3.86 -17.59 4.31
N GLY A 30 4.27 -16.64 5.14
CA GLY A 30 5.58 -16.62 5.79
C GLY A 30 5.53 -17.14 7.23
N ASP A 31 6.69 -17.17 7.88
CA ASP A 31 6.83 -17.69 9.26
C ASP A 31 6.26 -16.72 10.31
N ARG A 32 6.27 -15.42 10.02
CA ARG A 32 5.72 -14.36 10.88
C ARG A 32 4.86 -13.42 10.06
N ASN A 33 3.56 -13.67 10.03
CA ASN A 33 2.63 -12.96 9.15
C ASN A 33 2.16 -11.62 9.72
N THR A 34 1.89 -10.66 8.83
CA THR A 34 1.26 -9.40 9.22
C THR A 34 -0.23 -9.61 9.45
N GLN A 35 -0.77 -9.02 10.51
CA GLN A 35 -2.20 -9.08 10.79
C GLN A 35 -3.01 -8.42 9.67
N LYS A 36 -4.20 -8.93 9.44
CA LYS A 36 -5.20 -8.32 8.55
C LYS A 36 -6.45 -8.01 9.35
N THR A 37 -7.18 -6.97 8.94
CA THR A 37 -8.53 -6.74 9.44
C THR A 37 -9.45 -7.88 8.98
N PRO A 38 -10.61 -8.09 9.62
CA PRO A 38 -11.61 -9.03 9.11
C PRO A 38 -12.04 -8.74 7.66
N GLY A 39 -11.96 -7.49 7.21
CA GLY A 39 -12.21 -7.08 5.82
C GLY A 39 -11.03 -7.26 4.86
N GLY A 40 -9.89 -7.82 5.30
CA GLY A 40 -8.77 -8.15 4.42
C GLY A 40 -7.70 -7.07 4.23
N LEU A 41 -7.82 -5.91 4.87
CA LEU A 41 -6.79 -4.87 4.85
C LEU A 41 -5.59 -5.28 5.70
N ILE A 42 -4.37 -5.09 5.20
CA ILE A 42 -3.16 -5.24 6.02
C ILE A 42 -3.22 -4.24 7.17
N TYR A 43 -3.02 -4.72 8.41
CA TYR A 43 -3.01 -3.88 9.59
C TYR A 43 -1.66 -4.00 10.32
N ARG A 44 -0.82 -2.98 10.14
CA ARG A 44 0.52 -2.92 10.75
C ARG A 44 0.54 -2.10 12.03
N GLN A 45 -0.20 -1.00 12.08
CA GLN A 45 -0.17 -0.04 13.17
C GLN A 45 -1.43 0.82 13.20
N ARG A 46 -1.72 1.42 14.37
CA ARG A 46 -2.92 2.25 14.57
C ARG A 46 -2.87 3.58 13.80
N TRP A 47 -1.72 4.25 13.82
CA TRP A 47 -1.54 5.56 13.18
C TRP A 47 -0.95 5.39 11.78
N ASN A 48 -1.55 6.04 10.79
CA ASN A 48 -1.04 6.04 9.41
C ASN A 48 -0.88 4.64 8.77
N ASN A 49 -1.85 3.74 9.00
CA ASN A 49 -1.82 2.40 8.42
C ASN A 49 -1.90 2.42 6.88
N MET A 50 -2.65 3.36 6.30
CA MET A 50 -2.86 3.42 4.85
C MET A 50 -1.57 3.69 4.07
N TYR A 51 -0.62 4.44 4.63
CA TYR A 51 0.71 4.59 4.06
C TYR A 51 1.45 3.24 3.91
N PHE A 52 1.31 2.36 4.90
CA PHE A 52 1.89 1.02 4.86
C PHE A 52 1.21 0.16 3.78
N VAL A 53 -0.12 0.23 3.71
CA VAL A 53 -0.93 -0.52 2.76
C VAL A 53 -0.55 -0.13 1.32
N THR A 54 -0.51 1.16 1.01
CA THR A 54 -0.15 1.64 -0.34
C THR A 54 1.28 1.28 -0.71
N SER A 55 2.22 1.39 0.23
CA SER A 55 3.61 1.00 0.01
C SER A 55 3.76 -0.50 -0.27
N VAL A 56 3.02 -1.35 0.46
CA VAL A 56 3.00 -2.80 0.20
C VAL A 56 2.38 -3.11 -1.16
N ALA A 57 1.26 -2.46 -1.51
CA ALA A 57 0.61 -2.68 -2.78
C ALA A 57 1.55 -2.33 -3.95
N PHE A 58 2.22 -1.18 -3.87
CA PHE A 58 3.22 -0.78 -4.86
C PHE A 58 4.37 -1.79 -4.98
N LEU A 59 5.00 -2.13 -3.85
CA LEU A 59 6.10 -3.10 -3.86
C LEU A 59 5.66 -4.48 -4.35
N GLY A 60 4.44 -4.92 -4.01
CA GLY A 60 3.89 -6.21 -4.44
C GLY A 60 3.71 -6.28 -5.96
N THR A 61 3.16 -5.23 -6.56
CA THR A 61 3.07 -5.07 -8.02
C THR A 61 4.45 -5.08 -8.66
N THR A 62 5.38 -4.24 -8.20
CA THR A 62 6.75 -4.18 -8.75
C THR A 62 7.49 -5.52 -8.61
N TYR A 63 7.29 -6.22 -7.50
CA TYR A 63 7.93 -7.52 -7.28
C TYR A 63 7.32 -8.62 -8.16
N SER A 64 6.00 -8.55 -8.43
CA SER A 64 5.36 -9.40 -9.43
C SER A 64 5.97 -9.19 -10.81
N ASP A 65 6.11 -7.93 -11.25
CA ASP A 65 6.71 -7.60 -12.55
C ASP A 65 8.17 -8.08 -12.64
N TYR A 66 8.94 -7.90 -11.57
CA TYR A 66 10.31 -8.41 -11.49
C TYR A 66 10.37 -9.93 -11.62
N LEU A 67 9.52 -10.65 -10.89
CA LEU A 67 9.49 -12.12 -10.93
C LEU A 67 9.07 -12.62 -12.31
N ALA A 68 8.14 -11.94 -12.97
CA ALA A 68 7.75 -12.22 -14.36
C ALA A 68 8.95 -12.04 -15.30
N PHE A 69 9.66 -10.92 -15.20
CA PHE A 69 10.85 -10.62 -16.01
C PHE A 69 11.95 -11.68 -15.87
N VAL A 70 12.21 -12.19 -14.65
CA VAL A 70 13.23 -13.22 -14.42
C VAL A 70 12.71 -14.65 -14.58
N GLY A 71 11.45 -14.85 -14.96
CA GLY A 71 10.84 -16.17 -15.15
C GLY A 71 10.77 -17.01 -13.86
N LYS A 72 10.50 -16.37 -12.72
CA LYS A 72 10.41 -17.03 -11.41
C LYS A 72 9.06 -16.80 -10.74
N TYR A 73 8.78 -17.61 -9.72
CA TYR A 73 7.65 -17.43 -8.82
C TYR A 73 8.14 -17.23 -7.38
N LEU A 74 7.27 -16.75 -6.51
CA LEU A 74 7.59 -16.52 -5.10
C LEU A 74 7.39 -17.82 -4.31
N LYS A 75 8.44 -18.33 -3.66
CA LYS A 75 8.37 -19.51 -2.79
C LYS A 75 8.42 -19.11 -1.32
N CYS A 76 7.31 -19.33 -0.61
CA CYS A 76 7.17 -19.06 0.82
C CYS A 76 7.20 -20.37 1.64
N SER A 77 7.23 -20.27 2.98
CA SER A 77 7.24 -21.45 3.86
C SER A 77 5.93 -22.22 3.80
N SER A 78 4.80 -21.53 3.66
CA SER A 78 3.47 -22.15 3.52
C SER A 78 3.03 -22.34 2.06
N GLY A 79 3.99 -22.51 1.14
CA GLY A 79 3.74 -22.82 -0.27
C GLY A 79 4.19 -21.75 -1.26
N SER A 80 3.99 -22.04 -2.54
CA SER A 80 4.31 -21.14 -3.65
C SER A 80 3.18 -20.13 -3.89
N VAL A 81 3.56 -18.94 -4.36
CA VAL A 81 2.69 -17.84 -4.73
C VAL A 81 2.93 -17.54 -6.21
N SER A 82 1.86 -17.57 -6.99
CA SER A 82 1.92 -17.20 -8.40
C SER A 82 2.05 -15.67 -8.58
N LEU A 83 2.52 -15.25 -9.76
CA LEU A 83 2.57 -13.83 -10.13
C LEU A 83 1.17 -13.19 -10.03
N ASN A 84 0.16 -13.88 -10.57
CA ASN A 84 -1.22 -13.43 -10.55
C ASN A 84 -1.78 -13.31 -9.12
N GLU A 85 -1.41 -14.22 -8.22
CA GLU A 85 -1.81 -14.15 -6.80
C GLU A 85 -1.19 -12.94 -6.10
N LEU A 86 0.10 -12.67 -6.33
CA LEU A 86 0.78 -11.50 -5.78
C LEU A 86 0.21 -10.18 -6.32
N LEU A 87 -0.08 -10.13 -7.61
CA LEU A 87 -0.72 -8.96 -8.24
C LEU A 87 -2.16 -8.77 -7.74
N SER A 88 -2.94 -9.85 -7.65
CA SER A 88 -4.32 -9.81 -7.14
C SER A 88 -4.37 -9.35 -5.69
N PHE A 89 -3.43 -9.78 -4.86
CA PHE A 89 -3.29 -9.27 -3.50
C PHE A 89 -2.98 -7.78 -3.46
N SER A 90 -2.05 -7.31 -4.30
CA SER A 90 -1.68 -5.90 -4.37
C SER A 90 -2.87 -5.05 -4.82
N LYS A 91 -3.60 -5.52 -5.84
CA LYS A 91 -4.85 -4.91 -6.31
C LYS A 91 -5.91 -4.87 -5.20
N SER A 92 -6.09 -5.95 -4.44
CA SER A 92 -7.10 -5.98 -3.37
C SER A 92 -6.85 -4.92 -2.28
N GLN A 93 -5.59 -4.57 -2.01
CA GLN A 93 -5.26 -3.50 -1.08
C GLN A 93 -5.63 -2.12 -1.63
N VAL A 94 -5.45 -1.90 -2.94
CA VAL A 94 -5.87 -0.67 -3.62
C VAL A 94 -7.40 -0.59 -3.68
N ASP A 95 -8.07 -1.67 -4.07
CA ASP A 95 -9.52 -1.75 -4.13
C ASP A 95 -10.15 -1.47 -2.76
N TYR A 96 -9.56 -2.01 -1.68
CA TYR A 96 -10.00 -1.68 -0.31
C TYR A 96 -9.90 -0.19 -0.03
N ILE A 97 -8.79 0.47 -0.41
CA ILE A 97 -8.62 1.92 -0.25
C ILE A 97 -9.70 2.68 -1.05
N LEU A 98 -10.08 2.19 -2.22
CA LEU A 98 -11.02 2.86 -3.12
C LEU A 98 -12.50 2.55 -2.83
N GLY A 99 -12.79 1.60 -1.95
CA GLY A 99 -14.15 1.37 -1.45
C GLY A 99 -14.59 -0.08 -1.35
N ASP A 100 -13.80 -1.04 -1.85
CA ASP A 100 -14.08 -2.48 -1.69
C ASP A 100 -13.71 -2.95 -0.28
N ASN A 101 -14.51 -2.49 0.68
CA ASN A 101 -14.37 -2.78 2.09
C ASN A 101 -15.75 -2.86 2.76
N PRO A 102 -15.86 -3.45 3.96
CA PRO A 102 -17.15 -3.63 4.63
C PRO A 102 -17.95 -2.36 4.89
N ARG A 103 -17.32 -1.18 4.81
CA ARG A 103 -17.98 0.12 4.98
C ARG A 103 -18.40 0.75 3.66
N ALA A 104 -18.12 0.13 2.51
CA ALA A 104 -18.33 0.70 1.18
C ALA A 104 -17.88 2.17 1.09
N THR A 105 -16.72 2.48 1.70
CA THR A 105 -16.22 3.85 1.88
C THR A 105 -14.85 3.95 1.24
N SER A 106 -14.67 4.85 0.28
CA SER A 106 -13.36 5.22 -0.22
C SER A 106 -12.59 5.97 0.86
N TYR A 107 -11.34 5.58 1.10
CA TYR A 107 -10.40 6.30 1.95
C TYR A 107 -9.62 7.39 1.18
N MET A 108 -9.89 7.56 -0.12
CA MET A 108 -9.36 8.64 -0.94
C MET A 108 -10.39 9.79 -1.03
N VAL A 109 -10.01 10.96 -0.52
CA VAL A 109 -10.88 12.16 -0.51
C VAL A 109 -11.26 12.54 -1.93
N GLY A 110 -12.55 12.78 -2.16
CA GLY A 110 -13.09 13.18 -3.47
C GLY A 110 -13.24 12.02 -4.47
N TYR A 111 -12.95 10.78 -4.08
CA TYR A 111 -13.14 9.61 -4.94
C TYR A 111 -14.31 8.75 -4.43
N GLY A 112 -15.21 8.34 -5.34
CA GLY A 112 -16.38 7.52 -5.03
C GLY A 112 -17.50 8.27 -4.30
N ASN A 113 -18.67 7.64 -4.22
CA ASN A 113 -19.88 8.26 -3.68
C ASN A 113 -19.84 8.46 -2.15
N ASN A 114 -18.99 7.71 -1.45
CA ASN A 114 -18.85 7.76 0.00
C ASN A 114 -17.36 7.87 0.35
N ASN A 115 -16.91 9.04 0.80
CA ASN A 115 -15.52 9.33 1.15
C ASN A 115 -15.43 10.37 2.30
N PRO A 116 -14.28 10.46 3.00
CA PRO A 116 -14.08 11.44 4.07
C PRO A 116 -14.23 12.89 3.58
N SER A 117 -15.15 13.64 4.19
CA SER A 117 -15.36 15.07 3.94
C SER A 117 -14.67 15.99 4.97
N GLN A 118 -14.22 15.43 6.10
CA GLN A 118 -13.58 16.18 7.19
C GLN A 118 -12.18 15.63 7.49
N VAL A 119 -11.26 15.84 6.55
CA VAL A 119 -9.86 15.49 6.76
C VAL A 119 -9.16 16.48 7.68
N HIS A 120 -8.21 15.99 8.47
CA HIS A 120 -7.35 16.82 9.31
C HIS A 120 -6.32 17.55 8.44
N HIS A 121 -6.76 18.56 7.71
CA HIS A 121 -5.92 19.40 6.86
C HIS A 121 -6.36 20.86 7.01
N ARG A 122 -5.50 21.72 7.57
CA ARG A 122 -5.85 23.10 7.95
C ARG A 122 -6.54 23.87 6.81
N ALA A 123 -5.96 23.87 5.61
CA ALA A 123 -6.53 24.61 4.49
C ALA A 123 -7.81 23.97 3.90
N SER A 124 -8.12 22.72 4.24
CA SER A 124 -9.38 22.05 3.84
C SER A 124 -10.53 22.33 4.81
N SER A 125 -10.20 22.76 6.04
CA SER A 125 -11.18 22.94 7.13
C SER A 125 -11.50 24.40 7.41
N ILE A 126 -10.90 25.35 6.69
CA ILE A 126 -11.16 26.78 6.84
C ILE A 126 -12.11 27.22 5.73
N VAL A 127 -13.12 28.02 6.09
CA VAL A 127 -14.03 28.64 5.13
C VAL A 127 -13.22 29.51 4.16
N SER A 128 -13.46 29.35 2.86
CA SER A 128 -12.82 30.18 1.83
C SER A 128 -12.99 31.66 2.16
N PHE A 129 -11.91 32.45 2.06
CA PHE A 129 -11.94 33.90 2.24
C PHE A 129 -12.89 34.59 1.25
N LYS A 130 -13.20 33.95 0.11
CA LYS A 130 -14.18 34.44 -0.86
C LYS A 130 -15.62 34.39 -0.32
N VAL A 131 -15.88 33.47 0.60
CA VAL A 131 -17.20 33.24 1.21
C VAL A 131 -17.28 33.91 2.59
N ASN A 132 -16.18 33.91 3.33
CA ASN A 132 -16.13 34.53 4.65
C ASN A 132 -15.98 36.06 4.56
N THR A 133 -17.11 36.75 4.55
CA THR A 133 -17.23 38.23 4.48
C THR A 133 -16.53 38.96 5.62
N MET A 134 -16.33 38.31 6.78
CA MET A 134 -15.63 38.91 7.93
C MET A 134 -14.09 38.89 7.80
N SER A 135 -13.55 38.11 6.86
CA SER A 135 -12.11 37.97 6.62
C SER A 135 -11.60 38.74 5.40
N ARG A 136 -12.49 39.49 4.71
CA ARG A 136 -12.10 40.36 3.59
C ARG A 136 -11.33 41.56 4.12
N PRO A 137 -10.09 41.83 3.66
CA PRO A 137 -9.43 43.09 3.98
C PRO A 137 -10.30 44.24 3.48
N LYS A 138 -10.63 45.20 4.35
CA LYS A 138 -11.29 46.44 3.92
C LYS A 138 -10.41 47.10 2.85
N PRO A 139 -10.98 47.59 1.74
CA PRO A 139 -10.21 48.38 0.79
C PRO A 139 -9.59 49.56 1.55
N ARG A 140 -8.27 49.73 1.44
CA ARG A 140 -7.60 50.94 1.93
C ARG A 140 -8.08 52.10 1.06
N ALA A 141 -8.58 53.15 1.71
CA ALA A 141 -8.85 54.44 1.08
C ALA A 141 -7.55 55.08 0.60
#